data_AF-A0A450XTC9-F1
#
_entry.id   AF-A0A450XTC9-F1
#
_cell.length_a   1.000
_cell.length_b   1.000
_cell.length_c   1.000
_cell.angle_alpha   90.00
_cell.angle_beta   90.00
_cell.angle_gamma   90.00
#
_symmetry.space_group_name_H-M   'P 1'
#
loop_
_entity.id
_entity.type
_entity.pdbx_description
1 polymer ?
#
loop_
_entity_poly.entity_id
_entity_poly.type
_entity_poly.pdbx_seq_one_letter_code
_entity_poly.pdbx_strand_id
1 'polypeptide(L)'
;MSIVNELTYWHWWILGTVLIMIEILSPVVFFLWMGAAAGIVGIALIIVPGMDWKYQVLLFSVCSIASIIGWRWYSRNNPTQTDRPMLNRRGNQYIGRMFTLVEPIIDGRGRV
;
A
#
# COMPACT_ATOMS: atom_id res chain seq x y z
N MET A 1 29.35 12.55 13.94
CA MET A 1 28.52 12.64 12.71
C MET A 1 29.20 11.82 11.60
N SER A 2 29.29 10.48 11.69
CA SER A 2 29.92 9.64 10.64
C SER A 2 29.10 8.44 10.16
N ILE A 3 28.11 7.98 10.93
CA ILE A 3 27.26 6.82 10.59
C ILE A 3 26.52 6.94 9.25
N VAL A 4 26.14 8.16 8.83
CA VAL A 4 25.40 8.37 7.57
C VAL A 4 26.30 8.25 6.34
N ASN A 5 27.61 8.52 6.49
CA ASN A 5 28.57 8.41 5.39
C ASN A 5 29.04 6.97 5.16
N GLU A 6 28.78 6.06 6.09
CA GLU A 6 29.13 4.63 6.00
C GLU A 6 27.88 3.74 5.83
N LEU A 7 26.87 4.24 5.11
CA LEU A 7 25.71 3.43 4.76
C LEU A 7 26.10 2.35 3.74
N THR A 8 26.21 1.12 4.25
CA THR A 8 26.48 -0.10 3.46
C THR A 8 25.20 -0.85 3.12
N TYR A 9 25.30 -1.85 2.23
CA TYR A 9 24.17 -2.70 1.83
C TYR A 9 23.46 -3.39 3.01
N TRP A 10 24.20 -3.75 4.07
CA TRP A 10 23.65 -4.38 5.28
C TRP A 10 22.58 -3.52 5.95
N HIS A 11 22.80 -2.21 6.03
CA HIS A 11 21.84 -1.29 6.64
C HIS A 11 20.51 -1.28 5.87
N TRP A 12 20.59 -1.31 4.53
CA TRP A 12 19.42 -1.38 3.67
C TRP A 12 18.68 -2.71 3.77
N TRP A 13 19.38 -3.83 3.89
CA TRP A 13 18.75 -5.14 4.05
C TRP A 13 18.11 -5.33 5.43
N ILE A 14 18.74 -4.80 6.48
CA ILE A 14 18.12 -4.75 7.82
C ILE A 14 16.85 -3.90 7.75
N LEU A 15 16.92 -2.70 7.16
CA LEU A 15 15.76 -1.85 6.98
C LEU A 15 14.65 -2.56 6.20
N GLY A 16 14.98 -3.20 5.08
CA GLY A 16 14.02 -3.94 4.26
C GLY A 16 13.35 -5.08 5.03
N THR A 17 14.12 -5.81 5.84
CA THR A 17 13.61 -6.89 6.69
C THR A 17 12.67 -6.36 7.76
N VAL A 18 13.03 -5.27 8.44
CA VAL A 18 12.19 -4.61 9.46
C VAL A 18 10.88 -4.11 8.84
N LEU A 19 10.93 -3.51 7.64
CA LEU A 19 9.73 -3.09 6.92
C LEU A 19 8.81 -4.28 6.63
N ILE A 20 9.35 -5.40 6.18
CA ILE A 20 8.57 -6.63 5.94
C ILE A 20 8.02 -7.22 7.26
N MET A 21 8.76 -7.14 8.37
CA MET A 21 8.22 -7.55 9.68
C MET A 21 7.05 -6.68 10.12
N ILE A 22 7.15 -5.36 9.91
CA ILE A 22 6.05 -4.42 10.20
C ILE A 22 4.83 -4.72 9.33
N GLU A 23 5.05 -5.11 8.07
CA GLU A 23 3.98 -5.53 7.17
C GLU A 23 3.12 -6.66 7.74
N ILE A 24 3.73 -7.65 8.41
CA ILE A 24 2.99 -8.79 8.99
C ILE A 24 2.01 -8.33 10.07
N LEU A 25 2.32 -7.24 10.76
CA LEU A 25 1.46 -6.64 11.79
C LEU A 25 0.44 -5.65 11.19
N SER A 26 0.65 -5.24 9.94
CA SER A 26 -0.15 -4.25 9.24
C SER A 26 -1.26 -4.94 8.43
N PRO A 27 -2.49 -4.39 8.40
CA PRO A 27 -3.53 -4.84 7.48
C PRO A 27 -3.31 -4.32 6.04
N VAL A 28 -2.25 -3.54 5.78
CA VAL A 28 -2.02 -2.81 4.52
C VAL A 28 -0.68 -3.19 3.89
N VAL A 29 -0.75 -3.68 2.64
CA VAL A 29 0.38 -4.04 1.75
C VAL A 29 1.13 -2.82 1.23
N PHE A 30 1.83 -2.14 2.12
CA PHE A 30 2.60 -0.94 1.81
C PHE A 30 4.09 -1.13 2.10
N PHE A 31 4.42 -1.67 3.26
CA PHE A 31 5.80 -1.83 3.71
C PHE A 31 6.52 -2.92 2.93
N LEU A 32 5.81 -3.91 2.38
CA LEU A 32 6.38 -4.91 1.48
C LEU A 32 7.08 -4.27 0.26
N TRP A 33 6.42 -3.31 -0.38
CA TRP A 33 6.94 -2.61 -1.55
C TRP A 33 8.15 -1.74 -1.21
N MET A 34 8.12 -1.07 -0.06
CA MET A 34 9.28 -0.32 0.43
C MET A 34 10.43 -1.26 0.82
N GLY A 35 10.13 -2.43 1.39
CA GLY A 35 11.13 -3.46 1.70
C GLY A 35 11.84 -3.96 0.44
N ALA A 36 11.08 -4.19 -0.64
CA ALA A 36 11.65 -4.53 -1.94
C ALA A 36 12.54 -3.40 -2.49
N ALA A 37 12.12 -2.13 -2.37
CA ALA A 37 12.95 -0.98 -2.75
C ALA A 37 14.26 -0.92 -1.95
N ALA A 38 14.23 -1.17 -0.64
CA ALA A 38 15.44 -1.25 0.18
C ALA A 38 16.37 -2.40 -0.27
N GLY A 39 15.80 -3.56 -0.63
CA GLY A 39 16.53 -4.68 -1.23
C GLY A 39 17.25 -4.29 -2.52
N ILE A 40 16.56 -3.57 -3.42
CA ILE A 40 17.14 -3.04 -4.68
C ILE A 40 18.32 -2.10 -4.39
N VAL A 41 18.20 -1.18 -3.43
CA VAL A 41 19.30 -0.28 -3.06
C VAL A 41 20.49 -1.05 -2.49
N GLY A 42 20.25 -2.07 -1.65
CA GLY A 42 21.31 -2.93 -1.15
C GLY A 42 22.04 -3.69 -2.28
N ILE A 43 21.30 -4.18 -3.27
CA ILE A 43 21.89 -4.80 -4.48
C ILE A 43 22.69 -3.77 -5.28
N ALA A 44 22.17 -2.55 -5.45
CA ALA A 44 22.87 -1.47 -6.16
C ALA A 44 24.22 -1.13 -5.50
N LEU A 45 24.30 -1.16 -4.17
CA LEU A 45 25.55 -0.94 -3.42
C LEU A 45 26.57 -2.06 -3.57
N ILE A 46 26.14 -3.28 -3.88
CA ILE A 46 27.06 -4.37 -4.22
C ILE A 46 27.69 -4.13 -5.60
N ILE A 47 26.91 -3.61 -6.55
CA ILE A 47 27.36 -3.32 -7.92
C ILE A 47 28.25 -2.06 -7.97
N VAL A 48 27.89 -1.03 -7.20
CA VAL A 48 28.62 0.25 -7.12
C VAL A 48 29.02 0.52 -5.66
N PRO A 49 30.12 -0.10 -5.19
CA PRO A 49 30.64 0.14 -3.85
C PRO A 49 31.13 1.60 -3.74
N GLY A 50 30.62 2.35 -2.76
CA GLY A 50 30.99 3.76 -2.55
C GLY A 50 29.99 4.79 -3.06
N MET A 51 28.79 4.37 -3.48
CA MET A 51 27.70 5.30 -3.80
C MET A 51 27.36 6.18 -2.58
N ASP A 52 27.41 7.50 -2.75
CA ASP A 52 27.06 8.48 -1.71
C ASP A 52 25.62 8.22 -1.19
N TRP A 53 25.43 8.32 0.12
CA TRP A 53 24.16 8.08 0.80
C TRP A 53 23.00 8.88 0.21
N LYS A 54 23.28 10.08 -0.33
CA LYS A 54 22.27 10.91 -1.00
C LYS A 54 21.65 10.18 -2.20
N TYR A 55 22.47 9.50 -3.00
CA TYR A 55 21.99 8.72 -4.14
C TYR A 55 21.29 7.44 -3.70
N GLN A 56 21.75 6.81 -2.61
CA GLN A 56 21.07 5.66 -2.01
C GLN A 56 19.63 6.00 -1.59
N VAL A 57 19.47 7.10 -0.85
CA VAL A 57 18.15 7.57 -0.38
C VAL A 57 17.28 8.05 -1.54
N LEU A 58 17.87 8.71 -2.54
CA LEU A 58 17.14 9.11 -3.75
C LEU A 58 16.60 7.89 -4.50
N LEU A 59 17.45 6.88 -4.73
CA LEU A 59 17.06 5.63 -5.39
C LEU A 59 15.95 4.91 -4.62
N PHE A 60 16.11 4.79 -3.30
CA PHE A 60 15.08 4.22 -2.43
C PHE A 60 13.73 4.95 -2.55
N SER A 61 13.76 6.28 -2.53
CA SER A 61 12.56 7.12 -2.57
C SER A 61 11.85 6.98 -3.91
N VAL A 62 12.60 7.04 -5.02
CA VAL A 62 12.05 6.87 -6.37
C VAL A 62 11.46 5.48 -6.54
N CYS A 63 12.18 4.42 -6.15
CA CYS A 63 11.67 3.05 -6.21
C CYS A 63 10.40 2.88 -5.37
N SER A 64 10.38 3.40 -4.14
CA SER A 64 9.21 3.30 -3.25
C SER A 64 7.98 4.00 -3.84
N ILE A 65 8.15 5.22 -4.34
CA ILE A 65 7.05 5.97 -4.98
C ILE A 65 6.56 5.24 -6.24
N ALA A 66 7.48 4.76 -7.08
CA ALA A 66 7.15 4.01 -8.28
C ALA A 66 6.37 2.73 -7.96
N SER A 67 6.75 2.00 -6.90
CA SER A 67 6.02 0.80 -6.46
C SER A 67 4.60 1.13 -6.00
N ILE A 68 4.40 2.22 -5.26
CA ILE A 68 3.05 2.66 -4.82
C ILE A 68 2.19 3.03 -6.03
N ILE A 69 2.74 3.80 -6.97
CA ILE A 69 2.03 4.19 -8.20
C ILE A 69 1.69 2.96 -9.04
N GLY A 70 2.65 2.05 -9.22
CA GLY A 70 2.46 0.79 -9.95
C GLY A 70 1.37 -0.08 -9.32
N TRP A 71 1.40 -0.25 -8.00
CA TRP A 71 0.36 -0.99 -7.27
C TRP A 71 -1.02 -0.33 -7.41
N ARG A 72 -1.09 1.00 -7.25
CA ARG A 72 -2.35 1.73 -7.36
C ARG A 72 -2.93 1.66 -8.78
N TRP A 73 -2.09 1.73 -9.80
CA TRP A 73 -2.52 1.56 -11.19
C TRP A 73 -2.99 0.13 -11.47
N TYR A 74 -2.23 -0.87 -11.02
CA TYR A 74 -2.57 -2.28 -11.17
C TYR A 74 -3.91 -2.62 -10.47
N SER A 75 -4.09 -2.16 -9.23
CA SER A 75 -5.31 -2.41 -8.44
C SER A 75 -6.55 -1.74 -9.04
N ARG A 76 -6.40 -0.58 -9.68
CA ARG A 76 -7.52 0.08 -10.39
C ARG A 76 -7.93 -0.66 -11.65
N ASN A 77 -6.97 -1.22 -12.39
CA ASN A 77 -7.23 -1.90 -13.65
C ASN A 77 -7.64 -3.37 -13.46
N ASN A 78 -7.33 -3.96 -12.31
CA ASN A 78 -7.70 -5.33 -11.93
C ASN A 78 -8.58 -5.30 -10.68
N PRO A 79 -9.82 -4.79 -10.77
CA PRO A 79 -10.73 -4.81 -9.63
C PRO A 79 -10.92 -6.25 -9.18
N THR A 80 -10.76 -6.49 -7.88
CA THR A 80 -10.97 -7.80 -7.28
C THR A 80 -12.40 -8.25 -7.59
N GLN A 81 -12.54 -9.32 -8.40
CA GLN A 81 -13.83 -9.91 -8.66
C GLN A 81 -14.34 -10.49 -7.34
N THR A 82 -15.33 -9.83 -6.76
CA THR A 82 -15.95 -10.27 -5.52
C THR A 82 -17.28 -10.93 -5.86
N ASP A 83 -17.55 -12.08 -5.25
CA ASP A 83 -18.85 -12.76 -5.37
C ASP A 83 -20.00 -11.91 -4.80
N ARG A 84 -19.70 -10.83 -4.07
CA ARG A 84 -20.67 -9.91 -3.47
C ARG A 84 -20.38 -8.44 -3.83
N PRO A 85 -20.57 -8.03 -5.10
CA PRO A 85 -20.25 -6.68 -5.58
C PRO A 85 -21.07 -5.57 -4.89
N MET A 86 -22.19 -5.92 -4.26
CA MET A 86 -23.03 -4.97 -3.53
C MET A 86 -22.71 -4.84 -2.04
N LEU A 87 -21.74 -5.57 -1.49
CA LEU A 87 -21.47 -5.55 -0.04
C LEU A 87 -21.04 -4.16 0.46
N ASN A 88 -20.29 -3.43 -0.37
CA ASN A 88 -19.91 -2.03 -0.11
C ASN A 88 -20.91 -1.00 -0.69
N ARG A 89 -21.94 -1.48 -1.39
CA ARG A 89 -23.05 -0.67 -1.93
C ARG A 89 -24.35 -1.10 -1.26
N ARG A 90 -24.40 -1.03 0.08
CA ARG A 90 -25.55 -1.46 0.88
C ARG A 90 -26.88 -0.87 0.37
N GLY A 91 -26.88 0.39 -0.05
CA GLY A 91 -28.05 1.04 -0.65
C GLY A 91 -28.54 0.37 -1.94
N ASN A 92 -27.63 -0.12 -2.79
CA ASN A 92 -28.00 -0.78 -4.04
C ASN A 92 -28.63 -2.16 -3.81
N GLN A 93 -28.42 -2.78 -2.63
CA GLN A 93 -29.04 -4.07 -2.29
C GLN A 93 -30.56 -3.96 -2.13
N TYR A 94 -31.09 -2.75 -1.91
CA TYR A 94 -32.52 -2.50 -1.72
C TYR A 94 -33.24 -2.15 -3.04
N ILE A 95 -32.51 -1.93 -4.14
CA ILE A 95 -33.11 -1.63 -5.45
C ILE A 95 -33.90 -2.84 -5.94
N GLY A 96 -35.18 -2.63 -6.25
CA GLY A 96 -36.09 -3.69 -6.72
C GLY A 96 -36.71 -4.55 -5.61
N ARG A 97 -36.51 -4.19 -4.34
CA ARG A 97 -37.16 -4.85 -3.19
C ARG A 97 -38.29 -3.98 -2.63
N MET A 98 -39.40 -4.62 -2.27
CA MET A 98 -40.53 -3.99 -1.59
C MET A 98 -40.39 -4.21 -0.08
N PHE A 99 -40.56 -3.15 0.70
CA PHE A 99 -40.56 -3.21 2.16
C PHE A 99 -41.82 -2.51 2.71
N THR A 100 -42.28 -2.96 3.87
CA THR A 100 -43.40 -2.33 4.58
C THR A 100 -42.85 -1.23 5.48
N LEU A 101 -43.40 -0.02 5.38
CA LEU A 101 -43.02 1.09 6.23
C LEU A 101 -43.54 0.88 7.66
N VAL A 102 -42.65 1.04 8.64
CA VAL A 102 -43.00 1.05 10.07
C VAL A 102 -43.54 2.41 10.49
N GLU A 103 -43.07 3.48 9.85
CA GLU A 103 -43.44 4.87 10.11
C GLU A 103 -43.69 5.60 8.77
N PRO A 104 -44.60 6.59 8.73
CA PRO A 104 -44.82 7.40 7.54
C PRO A 104 -43.54 8.18 7.17
N ILE A 105 -43.34 8.41 5.87
CA ILE A 105 -42.19 9.18 5.37
C ILE A 105 -42.42 10.66 5.68
N ILE A 106 -41.49 11.28 6.41
CA ILE A 106 -41.50 12.72 6.73
C ILE A 106 -40.16 13.30 6.26
N ASP A 107 -40.20 14.40 5.50
CA ASP A 107 -39.01 15.09 4.95
C ASP A 107 -38.02 14.17 4.20
N GLY A 108 -38.54 13.17 3.48
CA GLY A 108 -37.72 12.25 2.68
C GLY A 108 -36.98 11.19 3.49
N ARG A 109 -37.25 11.03 4.79
CA ARG A 109 -36.75 9.93 5.62
C ARG A 109 -37.92 9.03 6.06
N GLY A 110 -37.75 7.73 5.90
CA GLY A 110 -38.72 6.72 6.34
C GLY A 110 -38.00 5.52 6.91
N ARG A 111 -38.64 4.83 7.87
CA ARG A 111 -38.14 3.59 8.45
C ARG A 111 -38.92 2.42 7.87
N VAL A 112 -38.21 1.52 7.20
CA VAL A 112 -38.69 0.23 6.70
C VAL A 112 -38.28 -0.91 7.61
#